data_AF-A0A803J389-F1
#
_entry.id   AF-A0A803J389-F1
#
_cell.length_a   1.000
_cell.length_b   1.000
_cell.length_c   1.000
_cell.angle_alpha   90.00
_cell.angle_beta   90.00
_cell.angle_gamma   90.00
#
_symmetry.space_group_name_H-M   'P 1'
#
loop_
_entity.id
_entity.type
_entity.pdbx_description
1 polymer ?
#
loop_
_entity_poly.entity_id
_entity_poly.type
_entity_poly.pdbx_seq_one_letter_code
_entity_poly.pdbx_strand_id
1 'polypeptide(L)'
;MRSTSSILSLVPLAFCFSALWHLESKVKGCLPLTNYSRSPIGTTSPTISPIGTTSPTISPIGTTSPTSSPIGTTSPTNSPIGTTSPTSSPVGTTSPTSSPVGTNSPTSSLIGTTSPTISPIGTTSPTSSPIGTTSPTSSPVGTTSPTSSPIGTNFPTSSPIGTTSPTSSPVGTTSPTCSPIGTTSPT
;
A
#
# COMPACT_ATOMS: atom_id res chain seq x y z
N MET A 1 28.66 14.70 -48.88
CA MET A 1 28.77 14.34 -47.45
C MET A 1 27.90 15.29 -46.63
N ARG A 2 26.70 14.85 -46.21
CA ARG A 2 25.91 15.53 -45.18
C ARG A 2 25.28 14.45 -44.30
N SER A 3 25.78 14.40 -43.08
CA SER A 3 25.26 13.63 -41.96
C SER A 3 23.99 14.33 -41.47
N THR A 4 22.88 13.61 -41.34
CA THR A 4 21.73 14.06 -40.56
C THR A 4 21.27 12.93 -39.65
N SER A 5 21.68 13.09 -38.40
CA SER A 5 21.26 12.50 -37.16
C SER A 5 19.86 11.86 -37.15
N SER A 6 19.82 10.62 -36.66
CA SER A 6 18.62 9.96 -36.16
C SER A 6 18.02 10.78 -35.01
N ILE A 7 16.91 11.47 -35.26
CA ILE A 7 16.02 11.97 -34.20
C ILE A 7 14.95 10.90 -33.99
N LEU A 8 15.29 10.02 -33.06
CA LEU A 8 14.43 9.38 -32.07
C LEU A 8 12.91 9.48 -32.31
N SER A 9 12.32 8.35 -32.70
CA SER A 9 10.89 8.05 -32.68
C SER A 9 10.28 8.24 -31.28
N LEU A 10 9.89 9.47 -30.95
CA LEU A 10 9.22 9.85 -29.70
C LEU A 10 7.76 10.30 -29.90
N VAL A 11 7.25 10.18 -31.12
CA VAL A 11 5.92 10.65 -31.49
C VAL A 11 4.74 9.84 -30.91
N PRO A 12 4.83 8.54 -30.51
CA PRO A 12 3.63 7.84 -30.04
C PRO A 12 3.28 8.12 -28.57
N LEU A 13 4.22 8.56 -27.73
CA LEU A 13 3.94 8.79 -26.29
C LEU A 13 3.11 10.06 -26.05
N ALA A 14 3.37 11.13 -26.81
CA ALA A 14 2.65 12.39 -26.67
C ALA A 14 1.16 12.27 -27.08
N PHE A 15 0.86 11.38 -28.04
CA PHE A 15 -0.53 11.08 -28.43
C PHE A 15 -1.28 10.28 -27.36
N CYS A 16 -0.57 9.43 -26.61
CA CYS A 16 -1.13 8.66 -25.51
C CYS A 16 -1.53 9.56 -24.33
N PHE A 17 -0.74 10.59 -24.01
CA PHE A 17 -1.07 11.58 -22.97
C PHE A 17 -2.30 12.41 -23.30
N SER A 18 -2.47 12.82 -24.56
CA SER A 18 -3.64 13.60 -24.99
C SER A 18 -4.94 12.78 -24.93
N ALA A 19 -4.89 11.49 -25.29
CA ALA A 19 -6.02 10.58 -25.14
C ALA A 19 -6.36 10.30 -23.67
N LEU A 20 -5.34 10.21 -22.81
CA LEU A 20 -5.52 10.01 -21.36
C LEU A 20 -6.10 11.26 -20.67
N TRP A 21 -5.68 12.46 -21.06
CA TRP A 21 -6.22 13.72 -20.55
C TRP A 21 -7.68 13.97 -21.00
N HIS A 22 -8.01 13.61 -22.25
CA HIS A 22 -9.36 13.75 -22.77
C HIS A 22 -10.33 12.73 -22.15
N LEU A 23 -9.85 11.55 -21.75
CA LEU A 23 -10.61 10.58 -20.96
C LEU A 23 -10.81 11.05 -19.50
N GLU A 24 -9.80 11.68 -18.90
CA GLU A 24 -9.87 12.24 -17.54
C GLU A 24 -10.98 13.31 -17.42
N SER A 25 -11.21 14.08 -18.48
CA SER A 25 -12.23 15.13 -18.52
C SER A 25 -13.67 14.60 -18.58
N LYS A 26 -13.86 13.36 -19.07
CA LYS A 26 -15.18 12.71 -19.20
C LYS A 26 -15.53 11.77 -18.04
N VAL A 27 -14.55 11.40 -17.20
CA VAL A 27 -14.73 10.49 -16.05
C VAL A 27 -14.99 11.25 -14.74
N LYS A 28 -14.66 12.54 -14.63
CA LYS A 28 -14.90 13.38 -13.43
C LYS A 28 -16.37 13.48 -13.00
N GLY A 29 -17.32 13.05 -13.84
CA GLY A 29 -18.75 13.10 -13.54
C GLY A 29 -19.40 11.83 -12.97
N CYS A 30 -18.77 10.66 -12.99
CA CYS A 30 -19.44 9.38 -12.68
C CYS A 30 -18.52 8.32 -12.04
N LEU A 31 -17.81 8.64 -10.97
CA LEU A 31 -17.21 7.61 -10.11
C LEU A 31 -17.97 7.56 -8.78
N PRO A 32 -18.65 6.44 -8.45
CA PRO A 32 -19.42 6.34 -7.22
C PRO A 32 -18.48 6.43 -6.01
N LEU A 33 -18.71 7.41 -5.14
CA LEU A 33 -18.14 7.44 -3.80
C LEU A 33 -18.69 6.23 -3.04
N THR A 34 -17.87 5.19 -2.90
CA THR A 34 -18.30 3.96 -2.24
C THR A 34 -17.65 3.93 -0.85
N ASN A 35 -18.45 4.26 0.16
CA ASN A 35 -18.12 4.10 1.57
C ASN A 35 -18.89 2.91 2.11
N TYR A 36 -18.21 2.00 2.78
CA TYR A 36 -18.86 0.87 3.42
C TYR A 36 -18.03 0.38 4.61
N SER A 37 -18.74 -0.03 5.66
CA SER A 37 -18.16 -0.44 6.94
C SER A 37 -18.56 -1.88 7.25
N ARG A 38 -17.61 -2.72 7.65
CA ARG A 38 -17.86 -4.10 8.11
C ARG A 38 -17.11 -4.42 9.39
N SER A 39 -17.80 -5.06 10.32
CA SER A 39 -17.22 -5.61 11.56
C SER A 39 -17.73 -7.02 11.83
N PRO A 40 -17.44 -8.02 10.98
CA PRO A 40 -17.93 -9.37 11.17
C PRO A 40 -17.19 -10.06 12.33
N ILE A 41 -17.86 -11.02 12.95
CA ILE A 41 -17.28 -11.88 13.99
C ILE A 41 -17.15 -13.29 13.44
N GLY A 42 -16.02 -13.94 13.72
CA GLY A 42 -15.72 -15.30 13.28
C GLY A 42 -14.76 -15.35 12.10
N THR A 43 -14.91 -16.34 11.24
CA THR A 43 -14.04 -16.54 10.08
C THR A 43 -14.62 -15.85 8.84
N THR A 44 -13.90 -14.90 8.25
CA THR A 44 -14.35 -14.23 7.02
C THR A 44 -13.23 -13.98 6.01
N SER A 45 -13.58 -14.03 4.72
CA SER A 45 -12.66 -13.77 3.60
C SER A 45 -13.30 -12.88 2.54
N PRO A 46 -13.58 -11.60 2.84
CA PRO A 46 -14.26 -10.71 1.89
C PRO A 46 -13.35 -10.29 0.73
N THR A 47 -13.93 -10.06 -0.44
CA THR A 47 -13.24 -9.52 -1.62
C THR A 47 -13.78 -8.13 -1.96
N ILE A 48 -12.90 -7.16 -2.25
CA ILE A 48 -13.23 -5.76 -2.48
C ILE A 48 -12.43 -5.23 -3.69
N SER A 49 -13.10 -4.89 -4.80
CA SER A 49 -12.44 -4.35 -6.01
C SER A 49 -13.19 -3.17 -6.65
N PRO A 50 -13.40 -2.06 -5.93
CA PRO A 50 -14.10 -0.90 -6.45
C PRO A 50 -13.24 -0.10 -7.43
N ILE A 51 -13.89 0.67 -8.30
CA ILE A 51 -13.26 1.65 -9.19
C ILE A 51 -13.72 3.05 -8.79
N GLY A 52 -12.78 3.97 -8.65
CA GLY A 52 -13.03 5.37 -8.31
C GLY A 52 -12.52 5.75 -6.93
N THR A 53 -13.29 6.59 -6.24
CA THR A 53 -12.92 7.08 -4.90
C THR A 53 -13.60 6.24 -3.83
N THR A 54 -12.81 5.56 -3.00
CA THR A 54 -13.35 4.71 -1.92
C THR A 54 -12.63 4.87 -0.59
N SER A 55 -13.36 4.65 0.50
CA SER A 55 -12.82 4.74 1.87
C SER A 55 -13.44 3.67 2.78
N PRO A 56 -13.26 2.37 2.47
CA PRO A 56 -13.87 1.31 3.27
C PRO A 56 -13.28 1.24 4.68
N THR A 57 -14.09 0.86 5.66
CA THR A 57 -13.66 0.62 7.05
C THR A 57 -13.93 -0.84 7.41
N ILE A 58 -12.91 -1.59 7.84
CA ILE A 58 -13.01 -3.03 8.11
C ILE A 58 -12.40 -3.36 9.47
N SER A 59 -13.23 -3.81 10.42
CA SER A 59 -12.83 -4.11 11.80
C SER A 59 -13.37 -5.46 12.29
N PRO A 60 -12.97 -6.58 11.68
CA PRO A 60 -13.45 -7.90 12.05
C PRO A 60 -12.83 -8.39 13.36
N ILE A 61 -13.53 -9.30 14.03
CA ILE A 61 -13.02 -10.03 15.20
C ILE A 61 -12.95 -11.52 14.85
N GLY A 62 -11.77 -12.14 14.95
CA GLY A 62 -11.55 -13.56 14.67
C GLY A 62 -10.48 -13.78 13.60
N THR A 63 -10.71 -14.76 12.72
CA THR A 63 -9.77 -15.11 11.64
C THR A 63 -10.23 -14.46 10.34
N THR A 64 -9.39 -13.62 9.74
CA THR A 64 -9.77 -12.89 8.52
C THR A 64 -8.71 -12.85 7.44
N SER A 65 -9.14 -13.08 6.20
CA SER A 65 -8.27 -13.08 5.03
C SER A 65 -8.90 -12.27 3.89
N PRO A 66 -9.02 -10.95 4.03
CA PRO A 66 -9.63 -10.11 3.00
C PRO A 66 -8.70 -9.93 1.80
N THR A 67 -9.27 -9.86 0.60
CA THR A 67 -8.56 -9.52 -0.64
C THR A 67 -9.09 -8.21 -1.19
N SER A 68 -8.21 -7.25 -1.49
CA SER A 68 -8.58 -5.91 -1.96
C SER A 68 -7.78 -5.48 -3.19
N SER A 69 -8.43 -5.07 -4.26
CA SER A 69 -7.77 -4.62 -5.50
C SER A 69 -8.48 -3.43 -6.14
N PRO A 70 -8.57 -2.27 -5.45
CA PRO A 70 -9.26 -1.11 -5.98
C PRO A 70 -8.44 -0.36 -7.03
N ILE A 71 -9.12 0.36 -7.92
CA ILE A 71 -8.49 1.23 -8.91
C ILE A 71 -8.97 2.67 -8.68
N GLY A 72 -8.05 3.61 -8.50
CA GLY A 72 -8.35 5.04 -8.30
C GLY A 72 -7.79 5.58 -7.00
N THR A 73 -8.59 6.38 -6.28
CA THR A 73 -8.19 6.99 -5.02
C THR A 73 -8.78 6.21 -3.86
N THR A 74 -7.95 5.59 -3.03
CA THR A 74 -8.42 4.76 -1.91
C THR A 74 -7.78 5.13 -0.59
N SER A 75 -8.63 5.21 0.45
CA SER A 75 -8.20 5.46 1.83
C SER A 75 -8.87 4.47 2.78
N PRO A 76 -8.52 3.17 2.71
CA PRO A 76 -9.13 2.16 3.57
C PRO A 76 -8.62 2.29 5.01
N THR A 77 -9.50 2.02 5.98
CA THR A 77 -9.15 1.90 7.40
C THR A 77 -9.40 0.47 7.87
N ASN A 78 -8.36 -0.20 8.38
CA ASN A 78 -8.44 -1.58 8.83
C ASN A 78 -8.01 -1.72 10.30
N SER A 79 -8.88 -2.25 11.15
CA SER A 79 -8.57 -2.48 12.58
C SER A 79 -9.08 -3.86 13.06
N PRO A 80 -8.59 -4.96 12.47
CA PRO A 80 -9.01 -6.29 12.87
C PRO A 80 -8.43 -6.68 14.24
N ILE A 81 -9.16 -7.54 14.97
CA ILE A 81 -8.71 -8.18 16.20
C ILE A 81 -8.66 -9.70 15.97
N GLY A 82 -7.51 -10.33 16.20
CA GLY A 82 -7.31 -11.78 16.07
C GLY A 82 -6.21 -12.13 15.08
N THR A 83 -6.50 -13.08 14.19
CA THR A 83 -5.55 -13.51 13.14
C THR A 83 -5.97 -12.93 11.81
N THR A 84 -5.10 -12.15 11.16
CA THR A 84 -5.43 -11.51 9.88
C THR A 84 -4.33 -11.69 8.84
N SER A 85 -4.71 -12.12 7.64
CA SER A 85 -3.80 -12.26 6.49
C SER A 85 -4.39 -11.56 5.26
N PRO A 86 -4.44 -10.22 5.25
CA PRO A 86 -5.03 -9.48 4.14
C PRO A 86 -4.08 -9.44 2.92
N THR A 87 -4.65 -9.51 1.73
CA THR A 87 -3.94 -9.31 0.46
C THR A 87 -4.45 -8.05 -0.23
N SER A 88 -3.56 -7.11 -0.56
CA SER A 88 -3.92 -5.83 -1.17
C SER A 88 -3.13 -5.52 -2.44
N SER A 89 -3.81 -5.20 -3.53
CA SER A 89 -3.22 -4.81 -4.82
C SER A 89 -3.90 -3.60 -5.48
N PRO A 90 -3.98 -2.43 -4.81
CA PRO A 90 -4.52 -1.21 -5.37
C PRO A 90 -3.64 -0.61 -6.48
N VAL A 91 -4.30 0.08 -7.42
CA VAL A 91 -3.67 0.90 -8.46
C VAL A 91 -4.18 2.33 -8.37
N GLY A 92 -3.27 3.30 -8.22
CA GLY A 92 -3.58 4.73 -8.16
C GLY A 92 -3.02 5.41 -6.92
N THR A 93 -3.83 6.25 -6.28
CA THR A 93 -3.45 6.98 -5.05
C THR A 93 -4.03 6.24 -3.85
N THR A 94 -3.17 5.73 -2.97
CA THR A 94 -3.60 4.89 -1.84
C THR A 94 -3.05 5.42 -0.52
N SER A 95 -3.92 5.69 0.45
CA SER A 95 -3.54 6.13 1.81
C SER A 95 -4.20 5.22 2.87
N PRO A 96 -3.78 3.95 2.97
CA PRO A 96 -4.40 3.00 3.90
C PRO A 96 -3.94 3.30 5.34
N THR A 97 -4.88 3.19 6.28
CA THR A 97 -4.58 3.18 7.72
C THR A 97 -4.85 1.79 8.27
N SER A 98 -3.90 1.22 9.00
CA SER A 98 -4.00 -0.15 9.53
C SER A 98 -3.53 -0.18 10.98
N SER A 99 -4.39 -0.65 11.89
CA SER A 99 -4.08 -0.80 13.32
C SER A 99 -4.63 -2.11 13.87
N PRO A 100 -4.12 -3.26 13.41
CA PRO A 100 -4.60 -4.55 13.86
C PRO A 100 -4.07 -4.91 15.25
N VAL A 101 -4.80 -5.80 15.94
CA VAL A 101 -4.38 -6.39 17.22
C VAL A 101 -4.35 -7.91 17.09
N GLY A 102 -3.20 -8.52 17.36
CA GLY A 102 -3.03 -9.97 17.37
C GLY A 102 -1.91 -10.45 16.45
N THR A 103 -2.21 -11.41 15.57
CA THR A 103 -1.25 -11.99 14.63
C THR A 103 -1.61 -11.57 13.21
N ASN A 104 -0.67 -10.88 12.55
CA ASN A 104 -0.94 -10.22 11.28
C ASN A 104 0.13 -10.51 10.24
N SER A 105 -0.29 -10.98 9.07
CA SER A 105 0.61 -11.26 7.94
C SER A 105 0.05 -10.63 6.66
N PRO A 106 0.05 -9.28 6.56
CA PRO A 106 -0.47 -8.60 5.38
C PRO A 106 0.51 -8.71 4.21
N THR A 107 -0.03 -8.93 3.01
CA THR A 107 0.71 -8.91 1.76
C THR A 107 0.19 -7.77 0.89
N SER A 108 1.09 -6.91 0.40
CA SER A 108 0.71 -5.76 -0.42
C SER A 108 1.60 -5.56 -1.65
N SER A 109 0.97 -5.37 -2.80
CA SER A 109 1.61 -5.01 -4.07
C SER A 109 0.92 -3.78 -4.65
N LEU A 110 1.47 -2.60 -4.38
CA LEU A 110 0.80 -1.31 -4.61
C LEU A 110 1.40 -0.65 -5.85
N ILE A 111 0.58 -0.06 -6.73
CA ILE A 111 1.09 0.69 -7.89
C ILE A 111 0.59 2.13 -7.84
N GLY A 112 1.53 3.09 -7.88
CA GLY A 112 1.24 4.52 -7.92
C GLY A 112 1.80 5.28 -6.72
N THR A 113 1.01 6.22 -6.19
CA THR A 113 1.41 7.03 -5.04
C THR A 113 0.80 6.44 -3.78
N THR A 114 1.63 6.02 -2.82
CA THR A 114 1.16 5.34 -1.61
C THR A 114 1.73 5.93 -0.32
N SER A 115 0.85 6.22 0.64
CA SER A 115 1.21 6.73 1.97
C SER A 115 0.52 5.90 3.07
N PRO A 116 0.95 4.65 3.31
CA PRO A 116 0.33 3.80 4.32
C PRO A 116 0.75 4.23 5.74
N THR A 117 -0.20 4.18 6.67
CA THR A 117 0.04 4.34 8.11
C THR A 117 -0.27 3.02 8.82
N ILE A 118 0.72 2.42 9.48
CA ILE A 118 0.66 1.05 10.01
C ILE A 118 1.08 1.03 11.48
N SER A 119 0.16 0.70 12.38
CA SER A 119 0.40 0.68 13.84
C SER A 119 -0.17 -0.59 14.49
N PRO A 120 0.37 -1.79 14.17
CA PRO A 120 -0.11 -3.05 14.71
C PRO A 120 0.34 -3.25 16.16
N ILE A 121 -0.45 -4.00 16.92
CA ILE A 121 -0.10 -4.50 18.26
C ILE A 121 -0.06 -6.02 18.22
N GLY A 122 1.07 -6.63 18.58
CA GLY A 122 1.26 -8.07 18.64
C GLY A 122 2.36 -8.57 17.72
N THR A 123 2.10 -9.65 16.99
CA THR A 123 3.06 -10.28 16.07
C THR A 123 2.70 -9.92 14.63
N THR A 124 3.59 -9.23 13.92
CA THR A 124 3.34 -8.80 12.54
C THR A 124 4.46 -9.18 11.59
N SER A 125 4.12 -9.79 10.45
CA SER A 125 5.07 -10.12 9.39
C SER A 125 4.56 -9.59 8.04
N PRO A 126 4.62 -8.27 7.81
CA PRO A 126 4.11 -7.67 6.59
C PRO A 126 5.08 -7.90 5.43
N THR A 127 4.54 -8.21 4.25
CA THR A 127 5.28 -8.25 2.99
C THR A 127 4.79 -7.15 2.05
N SER A 128 5.68 -6.29 1.56
CA SER A 128 5.32 -5.16 0.71
C SER A 128 6.23 -5.00 -0.50
N SER A 129 5.64 -4.83 -1.68
CA SER A 129 6.36 -4.61 -2.94
C SER A 129 5.69 -3.50 -3.75
N PRO A 130 5.78 -2.24 -3.32
CA PRO A 130 5.16 -1.13 -4.03
C PRO A 130 6.00 -0.66 -5.22
N ILE A 131 5.33 -0.14 -6.25
CA ILE A 131 5.93 0.47 -7.44
C ILE A 131 5.44 1.91 -7.55
N GLY A 132 6.36 2.87 -7.55
CA GLY A 132 6.08 4.30 -7.69
C GLY A 132 6.66 5.14 -6.55
N THR A 133 5.86 6.08 -6.03
CA THR A 133 6.26 6.94 -4.91
C THR A 133 5.61 6.45 -3.64
N THR A 134 6.42 6.19 -2.61
CA THR A 134 5.97 5.63 -1.34
C THR A 134 6.48 6.38 -0.13
N SER A 135 5.60 6.61 0.84
CA SER A 135 5.94 7.26 2.11
C SER A 135 5.25 6.53 3.26
N PRO A 136 5.68 5.30 3.60
CA PRO A 136 5.07 4.54 4.68
C PRO A 136 5.47 5.08 6.04
N THR A 137 4.50 5.18 6.95
CA THR A 137 4.72 5.45 8.38
C THR A 137 4.35 4.19 9.17
N SER A 138 5.27 3.70 9.99
CA SER A 138 5.11 2.45 10.75
C SER A 138 5.49 2.64 12.22
N SER A 139 4.56 2.32 13.12
CA SER A 139 4.78 2.40 14.57
C SER A 139 4.24 1.15 15.29
N PRO A 140 4.81 -0.04 15.01
CA PRO A 140 4.32 -1.28 15.60
C PRO A 140 4.70 -1.42 17.07
N VAL A 141 3.88 -2.14 17.84
CA VAL A 141 4.19 -2.57 19.21
C VAL A 141 4.19 -4.09 19.28
N GLY A 142 5.32 -4.68 19.68
CA GLY A 142 5.48 -6.13 19.82
C GLY A 142 6.61 -6.70 18.95
N THR A 143 6.35 -7.83 18.29
CA THR A 143 7.34 -8.49 17.42
C THR A 143 6.99 -8.24 15.96
N THR A 144 7.94 -7.70 15.20
CA THR A 144 7.74 -7.42 13.78
C THR A 144 8.87 -7.92 12.90
N SER A 145 8.50 -8.50 11.76
CA SER A 145 9.45 -8.98 10.75
C SER A 145 9.01 -8.53 9.36
N PRO A 146 9.16 -7.24 9.03
CA PRO A 146 8.72 -6.70 7.74
C PRO A 146 9.69 -7.11 6.62
N THR A 147 9.12 -7.50 5.48
CA THR A 147 9.85 -7.68 4.22
C THR A 147 9.39 -6.64 3.21
N SER A 148 10.31 -5.85 2.67
CA SER A 148 9.99 -4.80 1.71
C SER A 148 10.90 -4.78 0.48
N SER A 149 10.30 -4.75 -0.72
CA SER A 149 11.03 -4.64 -1.99
C SER A 149 10.41 -3.54 -2.88
N PRO A 150 10.54 -2.25 -2.49
CA PRO A 150 9.97 -1.15 -3.25
C PRO A 150 10.74 -0.87 -4.54
N ILE A 151 10.03 -0.47 -5.60
CA ILE A 151 10.60 0.03 -6.85
C ILE A 151 10.18 1.50 -7.04
N GLY A 152 11.14 2.42 -7.16
CA GLY A 152 10.90 3.84 -7.34
C GLY A 152 11.44 4.68 -6.20
N THR A 153 10.65 5.62 -5.70
CA THR A 153 11.04 6.56 -4.65
C THR A 153 10.36 6.18 -3.33
N ASN A 154 11.13 6.03 -2.26
CA ASN A 154 10.60 5.62 -0.96
C ASN A 154 11.16 6.45 0.21
N PHE A 155 10.25 6.96 1.06
CA PHE A 155 10.53 7.76 2.24
C PHE A 155 9.93 7.10 3.51
N PRO A 156 10.44 5.94 3.95
CA PRO A 156 9.84 5.22 5.06
C PRO A 156 10.19 5.91 6.40
N THR A 157 9.18 6.06 7.25
CA THR A 157 9.33 6.49 8.65
C THR A 157 8.94 5.34 9.56
N SER A 158 9.82 4.96 10.49
CA SER A 158 9.60 3.83 11.39
C SER A 158 9.91 4.19 12.85
N SER A 159 9.03 3.82 13.77
CA SER A 159 9.20 4.01 15.23
C SER A 159 8.66 2.81 16.01
N PRO A 160 9.28 1.62 15.86
CA PRO A 160 8.79 0.40 16.49
C PRO A 160 9.10 0.37 18.00
N ILE A 161 8.20 -0.25 18.76
CA ILE A 161 8.41 -0.61 20.17
C ILE A 161 8.44 -2.14 20.28
N GLY A 162 9.55 -2.71 20.72
CA GLY A 162 9.71 -4.16 20.89
C GLY A 162 10.82 -4.75 20.03
N THR A 163 10.57 -5.88 19.38
CA THR A 163 11.55 -6.59 18.54
C THR A 163 11.23 -6.39 17.07
N THR A 164 12.20 -5.95 16.28
CA THR A 164 12.06 -5.76 14.84
C THR A 164 13.19 -6.47 14.10
N SER A 165 12.83 -7.26 13.08
CA SER A 165 13.76 -7.93 12.18
C SER A 165 13.39 -7.63 10.73
N PRO A 166 13.77 -6.45 10.20
CA PRO A 166 13.40 -6.06 8.84
C PRO A 166 14.32 -6.71 7.81
N THR A 167 13.75 -7.01 6.64
CA THR A 167 14.48 -7.34 5.41
C THR A 167 14.05 -6.37 4.32
N SER A 168 15.00 -5.74 3.65
CA SER A 168 14.70 -4.74 2.61
C SER A 168 15.58 -4.89 1.38
N SER A 169 14.97 -4.80 0.19
CA SER A 169 15.66 -4.88 -1.11
C SER A 169 15.08 -3.85 -2.09
N PRO A 170 15.34 -2.55 -1.88
CA PRO A 170 14.80 -1.48 -2.71
C PRO A 170 15.52 -1.35 -4.06
N VAL A 171 14.77 -0.98 -5.10
CA VAL A 171 15.30 -0.54 -6.41
C VAL A 171 14.88 0.91 -6.64
N GLY A 172 15.81 1.84 -6.59
CA GLY A 172 15.56 3.27 -6.77
C GLY A 172 16.05 4.09 -5.58
N THR A 173 15.39 5.21 -5.31
CA THR A 173 15.78 6.15 -4.25
C THR A 173 15.10 5.81 -2.93
N THR A 174 15.88 5.72 -1.86
CA THR A 174 15.38 5.45 -0.51
C THR A 174 15.97 6.44 0.49
N SER A 175 15.10 7.04 1.29
CA SER A 175 15.48 7.97 2.37
C SER A 175 14.74 7.61 3.67
N PRO A 176 15.23 6.62 4.43
CA PRO A 176 14.58 6.13 5.64
C PRO A 176 14.82 7.02 6.86
N THR A 177 13.81 7.14 7.72
CA THR A 177 13.92 7.67 9.09
C THR A 177 13.50 6.58 10.07
N CYS A 178 14.33 6.32 11.10
CA CYS A 178 14.10 5.23 12.06
C CYS A 178 14.41 5.67 13.49
N SER A 179 13.45 5.47 14.40
CA SER A 179 13.54 5.80 15.83
C SER A 179 13.01 4.65 16.71
N PRO A 180 13.71 3.50 16.79
CA PRO A 180 13.22 2.33 17.50
C PRO A 180 13.39 2.43 19.02
N ILE A 181 12.46 1.82 19.77
CA ILE A 181 12.59 1.55 21.20
C ILE A 181 12.54 0.02 21.38
N GLY A 182 13.69 -0.60 21.61
CA GLY A 182 13.80 -2.05 21.80
C GLY A 182 14.93 -2.64 20.96
N THR A 183 14.73 -3.87 20.49
CA THR A 183 15.75 -4.62 19.76
C THR A 183 15.48 -4.59 18.27
N THR A 184 16.50 -4.21 17.50
CA THR A 184 16.48 -4.25 16.04
C THR A 184 17.58 -5.17 15.54
N SER A 185 17.20 -6.25 14.86
CA SER A 185 18.14 -7.16 14.19
C SER A 185 17.95 -7.01 12.68
N PRO A 186 18.70 -6.14 12.00
CA PRO A 186 18.63 -6.02 10.55
C PRO A 186 19.15 -7.30 9.88
N THR A 187 18.49 -7.72 8.80
CA THR A 187 18.91 -8.79 7.89
C THR A 187 18.92 -8.30 6.46
#